data_AF-A0A2N8EXB6-F1
#
_entry.id   AF-A0A2N8EXB6-F1
#
_cell.length_a   1.000
_cell.length_b   1.000
_cell.length_c   1.000
_cell.angle_alpha   90.00
_cell.angle_beta   90.00
_cell.angle_gamma   90.00
#
_symmetry.space_group_name_H-M   'P 1'
#
loop_
_entity.id
_entity.type
_entity.pdbx_description
1 polymer ?
#
loop_
_entity_poly.entity_id
_entity_poly.type
_entity_poly.pdbx_seq_one_letter_code
_entity_poly.pdbx_strand_id
1 'polypeptide(L)'
;MLVIHRRIDPQPVWAAELHLTFEARSKSRLRCFSAEGEDVGLFLERGQPPLRNGECLQAEDGRIVRVCARPEQLLHVTCANAFELTRAAYHLGNRHVALQVGNGWLRLLDDYVLKAMLEQLGAVAVNIEAPFQPEHGAYGGGHHHSRHGDEDFNYAPKLHQFGVRT
;
A
#
# COMPACT_ATOMS: atom_id res chain seq x y z
N MET A 1 -8.85 26.47 5.18
CA MET A 1 -8.19 25.17 5.45
C MET A 1 -9.29 24.21 5.87
N LEU A 2 -9.46 23.14 5.13
CA LEU A 2 -10.44 22.08 5.39
C LEU A 2 -9.88 21.14 6.46
N VAL A 3 -10.56 20.95 7.57
CA VAL A 3 -10.11 20.08 8.66
C VAL A 3 -10.98 18.83 8.70
N ILE A 4 -10.36 17.65 8.70
CA ILE A 4 -11.05 16.36 8.58
C ILE A 4 -10.69 15.46 9.77
N HIS A 5 -11.72 14.99 10.48
CA HIS A 5 -11.56 14.15 11.67
C HIS A 5 -12.13 12.74 11.54
N ARG A 6 -13.06 12.53 10.61
CA ARG A 6 -13.89 11.32 10.62
C ARG A 6 -13.98 10.66 9.26
N ARG A 7 -13.83 9.34 9.26
CA ARG A 7 -14.21 8.45 8.15
C ARG A 7 -15.70 8.17 8.21
N ILE A 8 -16.37 8.17 7.06
CA ILE A 8 -17.79 7.87 6.93
C ILE A 8 -17.99 6.84 5.81
N ASP A 9 -19.16 6.22 5.78
CA ASP A 9 -19.52 5.33 4.67
C ASP A 9 -19.52 6.08 3.33
N PRO A 10 -19.17 5.42 2.22
CA PRO A 10 -19.16 6.04 0.90
C PRO A 10 -20.47 6.76 0.58
N GLN A 11 -20.33 7.99 0.08
CA GLN A 11 -21.46 8.85 -0.28
C GLN A 11 -21.53 9.02 -1.81
N PRO A 12 -22.74 9.13 -2.39
CA PRO A 12 -22.90 9.34 -3.83
C PRO A 12 -22.50 10.75 -4.28
N VAL A 13 -22.41 11.71 -3.34
CA VAL A 13 -22.07 13.11 -3.60
C VAL A 13 -20.97 13.54 -2.62
N TRP A 14 -19.96 14.23 -3.15
CA TRP A 14 -18.86 14.81 -2.38
C TRP A 14 -18.57 16.22 -2.89
N ALA A 15 -18.04 17.06 -2.00
CA ALA A 15 -17.71 18.45 -2.28
C ALA A 15 -16.24 18.64 -2.73
N ALA A 16 -15.35 17.70 -2.40
CA ALA A 16 -13.94 17.75 -2.76
C ALA A 16 -13.33 16.35 -2.86
N GLU A 17 -12.17 16.24 -3.50
CA GLU A 17 -11.39 15.01 -3.59
C GLU A 17 -9.99 15.18 -3.01
N LEU A 18 -9.46 14.12 -2.39
CA LEU A 18 -8.06 14.00 -1.99
C LEU A 18 -7.39 12.93 -2.82
N HIS A 19 -6.46 13.32 -3.69
CA HIS A 19 -5.68 12.41 -4.52
C HIS A 19 -4.40 12.04 -3.79
N LEU A 20 -4.42 10.88 -3.13
CA LEU A 20 -3.40 10.49 -2.17
C LEU A 20 -2.68 9.20 -2.61
N THR A 21 -1.35 9.20 -2.49
CA THR A 21 -0.54 7.99 -2.61
C THR A 21 -0.88 7.00 -1.49
N PHE A 22 -0.46 5.74 -1.63
CA PHE A 22 -0.61 4.75 -0.56
C PHE A 22 0.05 5.19 0.75
N GLU A 23 1.25 5.77 0.69
CA GLU A 23 1.95 6.29 1.88
C GLU A 23 1.14 7.38 2.57
N ALA A 24 0.60 8.33 1.81
CA ALA A 24 -0.22 9.41 2.35
C ALA A 24 -1.52 8.87 2.98
N ARG A 25 -2.18 7.90 2.33
CA ARG A 25 -3.39 7.23 2.85
C ARG A 25 -3.15 6.40 4.10
N SER A 26 -1.89 6.07 4.40
CA SER A 26 -1.50 5.33 5.59
C SER A 26 -1.24 6.23 6.82
N LYS A 27 -1.27 7.56 6.66
CA LYS A 27 -1.02 8.51 7.74
C LYS A 27 -2.32 8.87 8.46
N SER A 28 -2.30 8.80 9.80
CA SER A 28 -3.43 9.29 10.62
C SER A 28 -3.45 10.82 10.74
N ARG A 29 -2.29 11.48 10.54
CA ARG A 29 -2.17 12.93 10.50
C ARG A 29 -1.38 13.35 9.28
N LEU A 30 -1.95 14.22 8.46
CA LEU A 30 -1.33 14.67 7.21
C LEU A 30 -1.85 16.07 6.85
N ARG A 31 -0.94 16.97 6.51
CA ARG A 31 -1.30 18.19 5.78
C ARG A 31 -1.14 17.92 4.28
N CYS A 32 -2.17 18.20 3.51
CA CYS A 32 -2.23 17.96 2.07
C CYS A 32 -3.11 19.01 1.40
N PHE A 33 -3.39 18.83 0.11
CA PHE A 33 -4.27 19.71 -0.65
C PHE A 33 -5.38 18.89 -1.32
N SER A 34 -6.55 19.49 -1.49
CA SER A 34 -7.60 18.94 -2.33
C SER A 34 -7.18 18.94 -3.80
N ALA A 35 -7.91 18.21 -4.63
CA ALA A 35 -7.74 18.25 -6.09
C ALA A 35 -7.88 19.67 -6.68
N GLU A 36 -8.60 20.56 -5.99
CA GLU A 36 -8.77 21.97 -6.37
C GLU A 36 -7.74 22.91 -5.72
N GLY A 37 -6.80 22.39 -4.92
CA GLY A 37 -5.73 23.17 -4.29
C GLY A 37 -6.10 23.80 -2.94
N GLU A 38 -7.25 23.46 -2.34
CA GLU A 38 -7.59 23.89 -0.98
C GLU A 38 -6.68 23.19 0.05
N ASP A 39 -6.12 23.94 1.01
CA ASP A 39 -5.30 23.37 2.10
C ASP A 39 -6.15 22.48 3.02
N VAL A 40 -5.70 21.25 3.27
CA VAL A 40 -6.44 20.23 4.04
C VAL A 40 -5.59 19.63 5.17
N GLY A 41 -6.12 19.63 6.38
CA GLY A 41 -5.57 18.92 7.54
C GLY A 41 -6.36 17.66 7.86
N LEU A 42 -5.73 16.49 7.69
CA LEU A 42 -6.25 15.19 8.12
C LEU A 42 -5.83 14.90 9.56
N PHE A 43 -6.79 14.56 10.41
CA PHE A 43 -6.61 14.20 11.82
C PHE A 43 -7.52 13.02 12.19
N LEU A 44 -7.17 11.85 11.68
CA LEU A 44 -7.87 10.60 11.90
C LEU A 44 -7.35 9.87 13.14
N GLU A 45 -8.16 8.94 13.65
CA GLU A 45 -7.77 8.04 14.72
C GLU A 45 -6.57 7.16 14.30
N ARG A 46 -5.67 6.90 15.25
CA ARG A 46 -4.49 6.04 15.02
C ARG A 46 -4.90 4.56 14.98
N GLY A 47 -4.08 3.74 14.34
CA GLY A 47 -4.29 2.29 14.27
C GLY A 47 -5.35 1.85 13.26
N GLN A 48 -6.03 2.79 12.59
CA GLN A 48 -6.95 2.48 11.49
C GLN A 48 -6.17 2.05 10.24
N PRO A 49 -6.73 1.15 9.41
CA PRO A 49 -6.10 0.73 8.15
C PRO A 49 -5.95 1.92 7.19
N PRO A 50 -5.03 1.84 6.20
CA PRO A 50 -4.89 2.88 5.19
C PRO A 50 -6.22 3.21 4.50
N LEU A 51 -6.45 4.49 4.20
CA LEU A 51 -7.64 4.95 3.49
C LEU A 51 -7.77 4.20 2.16
N ARG A 52 -9.00 3.78 1.81
CA ARG A 52 -9.28 3.06 0.57
C ARG A 52 -9.72 4.03 -0.53
N ASN A 53 -9.47 3.63 -1.78
CA ASN A 53 -10.03 4.36 -2.92
C ASN A 53 -11.56 4.37 -2.84
N GLY A 54 -12.18 5.54 -2.99
CA GLY A 54 -13.62 5.74 -2.90
C GLY A 54 -14.16 5.87 -1.48
N GLU A 55 -13.33 5.78 -0.44
CA GLU A 55 -13.74 6.06 0.94
C GLU A 55 -14.08 7.55 1.09
N CYS A 56 -15.07 7.86 1.92
CA CYS A 56 -15.51 9.23 2.19
C CYS A 56 -15.09 9.66 3.59
N LEU A 57 -14.73 10.93 3.68
CA LEU A 57 -14.34 11.61 4.92
C LEU A 57 -15.29 12.78 5.15
N GLN A 58 -15.54 13.10 6.42
CA GLN A 58 -16.31 14.28 6.80
C GLN A 58 -15.40 15.34 7.42
N ALA A 59 -15.47 16.54 6.87
CA ALA A 59 -14.81 17.71 7.40
C ALA A 59 -15.61 18.35 8.55
N GLU A 60 -14.95 19.19 9.35
CA GLU A 60 -15.57 19.95 10.45
C GLU A 60 -16.71 20.86 9.99
N ASP A 61 -16.62 21.41 8.78
CA ASP A 61 -17.66 22.25 8.18
C ASP A 61 -18.81 21.43 7.55
N GLY A 62 -18.79 20.11 7.73
CA GLY A 62 -19.81 19.18 7.24
C GLY A 62 -19.61 18.72 5.80
N ARG A 63 -18.64 19.27 5.05
CA ARG A 63 -18.36 18.83 3.68
C ARG A 63 -17.90 17.37 3.64
N ILE A 64 -18.37 16.65 2.63
CA ILE A 64 -17.93 15.29 2.33
C ILE A 64 -16.75 15.38 1.37
N VAL A 65 -15.68 14.65 1.68
CA VAL A 65 -14.46 14.61 0.90
C VAL A 65 -14.17 13.17 0.49
N ARG A 66 -14.04 12.91 -0.81
CA ARG A 66 -13.76 11.58 -1.33
C ARG A 66 -12.26 11.34 -1.43
N VAL A 67 -11.80 10.17 -0.99
CA VAL A 67 -10.42 9.73 -1.18
C VAL A 67 -10.30 9.06 -2.56
N CYS A 68 -9.36 9.54 -3.35
CA CYS A 68 -8.99 8.96 -4.63
C CYS A 68 -7.54 8.45 -4.53
N ALA A 69 -7.32 7.17 -4.81
CA ALA A 69 -5.98 6.62 -4.87
C ALA A 69 -5.26 7.21 -6.08
N ARG A 70 -4.23 8.03 -5.80
CA ARG A 70 -3.42 8.65 -6.85
C ARG A 70 -2.67 7.56 -7.63
N PRO A 71 -2.56 7.67 -8.96
CA PRO A 71 -1.65 6.80 -9.72
C PRO A 71 -0.20 6.95 -9.24
N GLU A 72 0.47 5.81 -9.08
CA GLU A 72 1.86 5.71 -8.64
C GLU A 72 2.66 4.87 -9.64
N GLN A 73 3.98 5.03 -9.67
CA GLN A 73 4.86 4.17 -10.45
C GLN A 73 4.97 2.81 -9.79
N LEU A 74 4.48 1.78 -10.47
CA LEU A 74 4.40 0.41 -9.97
C LEU A 74 5.16 -0.54 -10.90
N LEU A 75 5.59 -1.65 -10.33
CA LEU A 75 5.87 -2.87 -11.07
C LEU A 75 4.59 -3.70 -11.16
N HIS A 76 4.19 -4.04 -12.37
CA HIS A 76 3.17 -5.04 -12.65
C HIS A 76 3.85 -6.37 -12.96
N VAL A 77 3.55 -7.36 -12.13
CA VAL A 77 4.23 -8.66 -12.15
C VAL A 77 3.25 -9.72 -12.58
N THR A 78 3.63 -10.49 -13.61
CA THR A 78 2.91 -11.66 -14.10
C THR A 78 3.87 -12.85 -14.18
N CYS A 79 3.35 -14.07 -14.01
CA CYS A 79 4.13 -15.31 -14.15
C CYS A 79 3.45 -16.25 -15.15
N ALA A 80 4.14 -17.32 -15.58
CA ALA A 80 3.60 -18.24 -16.57
C ALA A 80 2.38 -19.03 -16.05
N ASN A 81 2.26 -19.18 -14.73
CA ASN A 81 1.17 -19.89 -14.07
C ASN A 81 0.97 -19.43 -12.61
N ALA A 82 -0.13 -19.88 -11.99
CA ALA A 82 -0.48 -19.53 -10.62
C ALA A 82 0.55 -20.00 -9.58
N PHE A 83 1.21 -21.14 -9.80
CA PHE A 83 2.23 -21.66 -8.89
C PHE A 83 3.45 -20.72 -8.83
N GLU A 84 3.95 -20.27 -9.98
CA GLU A 84 5.04 -19.30 -10.04
C GLU A 84 4.66 -17.93 -9.47
N LEU A 85 3.42 -17.47 -9.72
CA LEU A 85 2.90 -16.23 -9.12
C LEU A 85 2.87 -16.33 -7.59
N THR A 86 2.47 -17.49 -7.07
CA THR A 86 2.45 -17.76 -5.62
C THR A 86 3.86 -17.75 -5.03
N ARG A 87 4.85 -18.31 -5.73
CA ARG A 87 6.27 -18.23 -5.32
C ARG A 87 6.77 -16.79 -5.30
N ALA A 88 6.42 -15.98 -6.30
CA ALA A 88 6.76 -14.56 -6.32
C ALA A 88 6.14 -13.82 -5.12
N ALA A 89 4.83 -14.03 -4.86
CA ALA A 89 4.14 -13.45 -3.71
C ALA A 89 4.78 -13.87 -2.38
N TYR A 90 5.16 -15.14 -2.23
CA TYR A 90 5.86 -15.66 -1.04
C TYR A 90 7.19 -14.93 -0.80
N HIS A 91 8.02 -14.79 -1.83
CA HIS A 91 9.34 -14.12 -1.69
C HIS A 91 9.22 -12.62 -1.42
N LEU A 92 8.19 -11.95 -1.95
CA LEU A 92 7.87 -10.55 -1.65
C LEU A 92 7.34 -10.40 -0.21
N GLY A 93 6.46 -11.31 0.22
CA GLY A 93 5.93 -11.36 1.59
C GLY A 93 7.03 -11.56 2.63
N ASN A 94 7.99 -12.47 2.38
CA ASN A 94 9.17 -12.68 3.24
C ASN A 94 10.07 -11.43 3.37
N ARG A 95 9.90 -10.44 2.50
CA ARG A 95 10.62 -9.15 2.53
C ARG A 95 9.75 -8.02 3.06
N HIS A 96 8.54 -8.32 3.54
CA HIS A 96 7.57 -7.33 4.01
C HIS A 96 7.24 -6.25 2.97
N VAL A 97 7.24 -6.62 1.69
CA VAL A 97 6.88 -5.70 0.60
C VAL A 97 5.37 -5.49 0.59
N ALA A 98 4.93 -4.23 0.57
CA ALA A 98 3.52 -3.90 0.32
C ALA A 98 3.12 -4.41 -1.06
N LEU A 99 2.13 -5.29 -1.11
CA LEU A 99 1.78 -6.04 -2.31
C LEU A 99 0.28 -5.95 -2.59
N GLN A 100 -0.09 -5.49 -3.76
CA GLN A 100 -1.46 -5.60 -4.26
C GLN A 100 -1.58 -6.89 -5.07
N VAL A 101 -2.59 -7.68 -4.75
CA VAL A 101 -2.86 -8.96 -5.39
C VAL A 101 -4.05 -8.81 -6.31
N GLY A 102 -3.94 -9.33 -7.52
CA GLY A 102 -5.07 -9.45 -8.44
C GLY A 102 -5.08 -10.80 -9.13
N ASN A 103 -6.11 -11.02 -9.95
CA ASN A 103 -6.27 -12.29 -10.64
C ASN A 103 -5.20 -12.45 -11.74
N GLY A 104 -4.17 -13.26 -11.45
CA GLY A 104 -3.06 -13.53 -12.36
C GLY A 104 -1.93 -12.49 -12.33
N TRP A 105 -1.93 -11.57 -11.37
CA TRP A 105 -0.89 -10.54 -11.29
C TRP A 105 -0.64 -10.03 -9.86
N LEU A 106 0.54 -9.44 -9.66
CA LEU A 106 0.90 -8.69 -8.47
C LEU A 106 1.31 -7.27 -8.84
N ARG A 107 1.13 -6.32 -7.92
CA ARG A 107 1.67 -4.96 -8.04
C ARG A 107 2.38 -4.53 -6.76
N LEU A 108 3.49 -3.85 -6.93
CA LEU A 108 4.30 -3.24 -5.89
C LEU A 108 4.86 -1.91 -6.39
N LEU A 109 5.34 -1.06 -5.49
CA LEU A 109 6.03 0.18 -5.88
C LEU A 109 7.27 -0.13 -6.74
N ASP A 110 7.62 0.79 -7.62
CA ASP A 110 8.80 0.65 -8.47
C ASP A 110 10.10 0.53 -7.67
N ASP A 111 10.73 -0.64 -7.73
CA ASP A 111 11.96 -0.97 -7.03
C ASP A 111 12.82 -1.90 -7.91
N TYR A 112 13.97 -1.41 -8.34
CA TYR A 112 14.86 -2.12 -9.26
C TYR A 112 15.46 -3.41 -8.65
N VAL A 113 15.65 -3.46 -7.33
CA VAL A 113 16.19 -4.64 -6.62
C VAL A 113 15.15 -5.74 -6.61
N LEU A 114 13.90 -5.39 -6.28
CA LEU A 114 12.78 -6.33 -6.30
C LEU A 114 12.46 -6.79 -7.72
N LYS A 115 12.55 -5.90 -8.71
CA LYS A 115 12.42 -6.25 -10.13
C LYS A 115 13.43 -7.33 -10.55
N ALA A 116 14.71 -7.11 -10.29
CA ALA A 116 15.76 -8.07 -10.64
C ALA A 116 15.56 -9.43 -9.95
N MET A 117 15.15 -9.42 -8.68
CA MET A 117 14.80 -10.65 -7.96
C MET A 117 13.62 -11.39 -8.61
N LEU A 118 12.57 -10.68 -9.01
CA LEU A 118 11.39 -11.27 -9.65
C LEU A 118 11.73 -11.87 -11.02
N GLU A 119 12.57 -11.19 -11.80
CA GLU A 119 13.08 -11.69 -13.08
C GLU A 119 13.90 -12.98 -12.90
N GLN A 120 14.74 -13.05 -11.85
CA GLN A 120 15.48 -14.28 -11.50
C GLN A 120 14.56 -15.45 -11.09
N LEU A 121 13.36 -15.15 -10.58
CA LEU A 121 12.34 -16.15 -10.26
C LEU A 121 11.51 -16.59 -11.48
N GLY A 122 11.75 -15.99 -12.65
CA GLY A 122 11.03 -16.26 -13.90
C GLY A 122 9.78 -15.40 -14.09
N ALA A 123 9.55 -14.39 -13.25
CA ALA A 123 8.45 -13.47 -13.42
C ALA A 123 8.75 -12.39 -14.47
N VAL A 124 7.71 -11.90 -15.13
CA VAL A 124 7.76 -10.71 -15.99
C VAL A 124 7.32 -9.52 -15.14
N ALA A 125 8.19 -8.52 -14.99
CA ALA A 125 7.92 -7.29 -14.24
C ALA A 125 8.03 -6.06 -15.15
N VAL A 126 6.91 -5.37 -15.38
CA VAL A 126 6.85 -4.18 -16.24
C VAL A 126 6.43 -2.95 -15.46
N ASN A 127 6.97 -1.79 -15.80
CA ASN A 127 6.60 -0.53 -15.17
C ASN A 127 5.23 -0.05 -15.69
N ILE A 128 4.35 0.35 -14.79
CA ILE A 128 3.05 0.96 -15.10
C ILE A 128 2.80 2.15 -14.17
N GLU A 129 1.91 3.04 -14.59
CA GLU A 129 1.32 4.05 -13.71
C GLU A 129 -0.12 3.67 -13.40
N ALA A 130 -0.43 3.38 -12.13
CA ALA A 130 -1.78 2.98 -11.73
C ALA A 130 -2.05 3.25 -10.24
N PRO A 131 -3.32 3.36 -9.81
CA PRO A 131 -3.66 3.39 -8.40
C PRO A 131 -3.19 2.12 -7.68
N PHE A 132 -2.61 2.29 -6.51
CA PHE A 132 -2.04 1.20 -5.72
C PHE A 132 -2.87 0.92 -4.48
N GLN A 133 -3.32 -0.31 -4.27
CA GLN A 133 -4.11 -0.67 -3.08
C GLN A 133 -3.63 -2.04 -2.56
N PRO A 134 -2.48 -2.08 -1.85
CA PRO A 134 -1.93 -3.32 -1.37
C PRO A 134 -2.83 -3.99 -0.34
N GLU A 135 -2.68 -5.31 -0.24
CA GLU A 135 -3.31 -6.10 0.81
C GLU A 135 -2.83 -5.65 2.19
N HIS A 136 -3.75 -5.71 3.16
CA HIS A 136 -3.38 -5.49 4.55
C HIS A 136 -2.79 -6.77 5.13
N GLY A 137 -1.83 -6.65 6.06
CA GLY A 137 -1.34 -7.81 6.80
C GLY A 137 -2.48 -8.53 7.51
N ALA A 138 -2.41 -9.86 7.60
CA ALA A 138 -3.46 -10.70 8.20
C ALA A 138 -3.75 -10.36 9.68
N TYR A 139 -2.81 -9.72 10.36
CA TYR A 139 -2.92 -9.25 11.73
C TYR A 139 -2.90 -7.72 11.71
N GLY A 140 -4.08 -7.11 11.83
CA GLY A 140 -4.20 -5.66 11.79
C GLY A 140 -3.51 -4.98 12.97
N GLY A 141 -2.87 -3.84 12.72
CA GLY A 141 -2.60 -2.84 13.77
C GLY A 141 -1.46 -3.12 14.75
N GLY A 142 -0.43 -3.87 14.39
CA GLY A 142 0.78 -3.98 15.21
C GLY A 142 1.77 -2.86 14.89
N HIS A 143 1.81 -1.80 15.70
CA HIS A 143 2.99 -0.97 15.79
C HIS A 143 4.21 -1.88 15.98
N HIS A 144 5.16 -1.89 15.03
CA HIS A 144 6.49 -2.41 15.28
C HIS A 144 7.21 -1.44 16.23
N HIS A 145 6.80 -1.45 17.50
CA HIS A 145 7.69 -1.10 18.59
C HIS A 145 8.54 -2.33 18.84
N SER A 146 9.76 -2.31 18.31
CA SER A 146 10.86 -3.09 18.86
C SER A 146 11.05 -2.67 20.33
N ARG A 147 10.33 -3.33 21.23
CA ARG A 147 10.60 -3.30 22.68
C ARG A 147 10.38 -4.69 23.23
N HIS A 148 11.47 -5.23 23.75
CA HIS A 148 11.65 -6.51 24.44
C HIS A 148 10.41 -7.07 25.15
N GLY A 149 10.06 -8.29 24.79
CA GLY A 149 9.17 -9.19 25.51
C GLY A 149 9.39 -10.60 24.95
N ASP A 150 9.94 -11.48 25.77
CA ASP A 150 10.44 -12.82 25.44
C ASP A 150 9.38 -13.72 24.80
N GLU A 151 9.41 -13.89 23.48
CA GLU A 151 9.00 -15.11 22.78
C GLU A 151 9.90 -15.33 21.56
N ASP A 152 10.87 -16.24 21.69
CA ASP A 152 11.85 -16.62 20.67
C ASP A 152 11.20 -17.36 19.48
N PHE A 153 10.69 -16.60 18.51
CA PHE A 153 10.53 -17.09 17.13
C PHE A 153 11.57 -16.43 16.23
N ASN A 154 12.84 -16.54 16.62
CA ASN A 154 13.96 -16.01 15.86
C ASN A 154 14.40 -17.02 14.78
N TYR A 155 13.60 -17.18 13.72
CA TYR A 155 14.14 -17.74 12.49
C TYR A 155 14.98 -16.67 11.81
N ALA A 156 16.29 -16.78 11.97
CA ALA A 156 17.23 -15.97 11.19
C ALA A 156 16.87 -16.08 9.70
N PRO A 157 16.78 -14.98 8.95
CA PRO A 157 16.56 -15.05 7.51
C PRO A 157 17.74 -15.82 6.90
N LYS A 158 17.48 -17.03 6.40
CA LYS A 158 18.44 -17.72 5.54
C LYS A 158 18.54 -16.89 4.26
N LEU A 159 19.63 -16.15 4.10
CA LEU A 159 19.98 -15.50 2.85
C LEU A 159 20.05 -16.59 1.77
N HIS A 160 19.05 -16.64 0.89
CA HIS A 160 19.16 -17.37 -0.35
C HIS A 160 20.17 -16.60 -1.22
N GLN A 161 21.45 -16.98 -1.15
CA GLN A 161 22.42 -16.60 -2.17
C GLN A 161 21.93 -17.21 -3.48
N PHE A 162 21.36 -16.37 -4.35
CA PHE A 162 21.18 -16.72 -5.75
C PHE A 162 22.58 -16.75 -6.36
N GLY A 163 23.17 -17.95 -6.39
CA GLY A 163 24.44 -18.19 -7.04
C GLY A 163 24.35 -17.84 -8.52
N VAL A 164 25.27 -16.98 -8.98
CA VAL A 164 25.49 -16.71 -10.40
C VAL A 164 25.88 -18.04 -11.06
N ARG A 165 25.05 -18.54 -11.98
CA ARG A 165 25.44 -19.65 -12.85
C ARG A 165 26.42 -19.09 -13.89
N THR A 166 27.70 -19.45 -13.74
CA THR A 166 28.71 -19.43 -14.82
C THR A 166 28.35 -20.43 -15.91
#